data_AF-A0A7C5YNT2-F1
#
_entry.id   AF-A0A7C5YNT2-F1
#
_cell.length_a   1.000
_cell.length_b   1.000
_cell.length_c   1.000
_cell.angle_alpha   90.00
_cell.angle_beta   90.00
_cell.angle_gamma   90.00
#
_symmetry.space_group_name_H-M   'P 1'
#
loop_
_entity.id
_entity.type
_entity.pdbx_description
1 polymer ?
#
loop_
_entity_poly.entity_id
_entity_poly.type
_entity_poly.pdbx_seq_one_letter_code
_entity_poly.pdbx_strand_id
1 'polypeptide(L)'
;MSRTCFLHPHTPAVAECTACRQPVCEVCLTPINNKPYCEHCAVNLHQQSPFWAGVFSALVPGLGQVYNGDWFKGVVIFLTGWLVLPWLYGIVDAVLVAQAIADGERESSTIPPGYIVAVLKVGVPVLSCAYAGLAWAAVSALLFTLQHYVAP
;
A
#
# COMPACT_ATOMS: atom_id res chain seq x y z
N MET A 1 -17.43 30.44 -21.71
CA MET A 1 -17.62 31.53 -20.71
C MET A 1 -16.52 31.38 -19.67
N SER A 2 -15.50 32.23 -19.69
CA SER A 2 -14.44 32.23 -18.66
C SER A 2 -15.06 32.69 -17.34
N ARG A 3 -15.09 31.82 -16.33
CA ARG A 3 -15.52 32.21 -14.99
C ARG A 3 -14.46 33.16 -14.42
N THR A 4 -14.88 34.25 -13.80
CA THR A 4 -13.99 35.19 -13.11
C THR A 4 -13.79 34.75 -11.67
N CYS A 5 -12.72 35.20 -11.03
CA CYS A 5 -12.46 34.88 -9.64
C CYS A 5 -13.54 35.50 -8.73
N PHE A 6 -13.98 34.75 -7.72
CA PHE A 6 -14.98 35.23 -6.75
C PHE A 6 -14.54 36.50 -6.01
N LEU A 7 -13.25 36.61 -5.65
CA LEU A 7 -12.68 37.76 -4.95
C LEU A 7 -12.27 38.89 -5.90
N HIS A 8 -11.88 38.55 -7.14
CA HIS A 8 -11.40 39.51 -8.14
C HIS A 8 -12.26 39.43 -9.41
N PRO A 9 -13.32 40.26 -9.52
CA PRO A 9 -14.28 40.20 -10.61
C PRO A 9 -13.67 40.42 -12.02
N HIS A 10 -12.49 41.04 -12.10
CA HIS A 10 -11.80 41.35 -13.35
C HIS A 10 -10.68 40.36 -13.69
N THR A 11 -10.43 39.35 -12.85
CA THR A 11 -9.35 38.38 -13.05
C THR A 11 -9.92 37.03 -13.47
N PRO A 12 -9.40 36.39 -14.54
CA PRO A 12 -9.88 35.08 -14.96
C PRO A 12 -9.56 34.01 -13.90
N ALA A 13 -10.50 33.09 -13.68
CA ALA A 13 -10.28 31.95 -12.80
C ALA A 13 -9.55 30.82 -13.54
N VAL A 14 -8.63 30.17 -12.83
CA VAL A 14 -7.82 29.05 -13.35
C VAL A 14 -8.23 27.70 -12.75
N ALA A 15 -8.87 27.72 -11.57
CA ALA A 15 -9.34 26.52 -10.88
C ALA A 15 -10.60 26.81 -10.05
N GLU A 16 -11.22 25.75 -9.53
CA GLU A 16 -12.33 25.83 -8.58
C GLU A 16 -11.89 25.28 -7.23
N CYS A 17 -12.24 25.98 -6.15
CA CYS A 17 -11.93 25.51 -4.80
C CYS A 17 -12.65 24.19 -4.52
N THR A 18 -11.91 23.16 -4.08
CA THR A 18 -12.47 21.83 -3.80
C THR A 18 -13.46 21.82 -2.64
N ALA A 19 -13.36 22.78 -1.71
CA ALA A 19 -14.24 22.88 -0.54
C ALA A 19 -15.53 23.68 -0.83
N CYS A 20 -15.41 24.93 -1.29
CA CYS A 20 -16.57 25.83 -1.50
C CYS A 20 -17.09 25.87 -2.94
N ARG A 21 -16.39 25.24 -3.90
CA ARG A 21 -16.71 25.24 -5.34
C ARG A 21 -16.75 26.62 -6.01
N GLN A 22 -16.16 27.64 -5.39
CA GLN A 22 -16.03 28.96 -5.99
C GLN A 22 -14.81 29.04 -6.94
N PRO A 23 -14.89 29.81 -8.04
CA PRO A 23 -13.78 30.01 -8.97
C PRO A 23 -12.67 30.88 -8.35
N VAL A 24 -11.41 30.45 -8.51
CA VAL A 24 -10.21 31.10 -7.98
C VAL A 24 -9.20 31.41 -9.10
N CYS A 25 -8.59 32.59 -9.02
CA CYS A 25 -7.48 33.00 -9.89
C CYS A 25 -6.15 32.40 -9.40
N GLU A 26 -5.10 32.54 -10.21
CA GLU A 26 -3.74 32.05 -9.90
C GLU A 26 -3.18 32.62 -8.59
N VAL A 27 -3.49 33.88 -8.27
CA VAL A 27 -3.00 34.54 -7.04
C VAL A 27 -3.75 34.05 -5.80
N CYS A 28 -5.06 33.80 -5.91
CA CYS A 28 -5.88 33.32 -4.79
C CYS A 28 -5.83 31.79 -4.62
N LEU A 29 -5.16 31.08 -5.52
CA LEU A 29 -5.07 29.62 -5.51
C LEU A 29 -4.02 29.17 -4.49
N THR A 30 -4.49 28.49 -3.45
CA THR A 30 -3.62 27.89 -2.42
C THR A 30 -3.66 26.36 -2.56
N PRO A 31 -2.65 25.72 -3.16
CA PRO A 31 -2.61 24.28 -3.31
C PRO A 31 -2.23 23.60 -1.99
N ILE A 32 -3.06 22.67 -1.53
CA ILE A 32 -2.79 21.83 -0.34
C ILE A 32 -2.94 20.36 -0.73
N ASN A 33 -1.89 19.56 -0.52
CA ASN A 33 -1.85 18.15 -0.93
C ASN A 33 -2.29 17.95 -2.39
N ASN A 34 -1.80 18.84 -3.28
CA ASN A 34 -2.09 18.87 -4.71
C ASN A 34 -3.57 19.11 -5.11
N LYS A 35 -4.37 19.68 -4.20
CA LYS A 35 -5.76 20.07 -4.48
C LYS A 35 -5.93 21.59 -4.43
N PRO A 36 -6.71 22.19 -5.34
CA PRO A 36 -6.94 23.62 -5.38
C PRO A 36 -7.90 24.07 -4.26
N TYR A 37 -7.49 25.05 -3.48
CA TYR A 37 -8.32 25.72 -2.47
C TYR A 37 -8.22 27.24 -2.61
N CYS A 38 -9.21 27.96 -2.06
CA CYS A 38 -9.10 29.39 -1.80
C CYS A 38 -8.46 29.63 -0.43
N GLU A 39 -7.87 30.80 -0.25
CA GLU A 39 -7.22 31.22 1.01
C GLU A 39 -8.12 31.03 2.25
N HIS A 40 -9.41 31.36 2.12
CA HIS A 40 -10.37 31.21 3.22
C HIS A 40 -10.61 29.75 3.64
N CYS A 41 -10.69 28.83 2.67
CA CYS A 41 -10.85 27.40 2.96
C CYS A 41 -9.53 26.73 3.36
N ALA A 42 -8.40 27.25 2.89
CA ALA A 42 -7.07 26.73 3.18
C ALA A 42 -6.66 26.89 4.65
N VAL A 43 -7.21 27.87 5.37
CA VAL A 43 -6.80 28.20 6.75
C VAL A 43 -6.95 27.03 7.73
N ASN A 44 -7.90 26.12 7.48
CA ASN A 44 -8.16 24.95 8.33
C ASN A 44 -7.55 23.65 7.79
N LEU A 45 -6.86 23.71 6.65
CA LEU A 45 -6.28 22.56 5.98
C LEU A 45 -4.78 22.47 6.29
N HIS A 46 -4.34 21.27 6.63
CA HIS A 46 -2.94 21.02 6.98
C HIS A 46 -2.25 20.27 5.84
N GLN A 47 -1.03 20.70 5.50
CA GLN A 47 -0.17 19.94 4.61
C GLN A 47 0.30 18.67 5.31
N GLN A 48 0.23 17.55 4.59
CA GLN A 48 0.76 16.28 5.08
C GLN A 48 2.29 16.36 5.11
N SER A 49 2.91 15.95 6.21
CA SER A 49 4.37 15.93 6.33
C SER A 49 4.91 14.49 6.23
N PRO A 50 6.04 14.26 5.54
CA PRO A 50 6.67 12.94 5.48
C PRO A 50 7.05 12.40 6.86
N PHE A 51 7.45 13.30 7.77
CA PHE A 51 7.83 12.94 9.14
C PHE A 51 6.68 12.29 9.89
N TRP A 52 5.51 12.94 9.94
CA TRP A 52 4.32 12.38 10.61
C TRP A 52 3.83 11.10 9.95
N ALA A 53 3.91 10.98 8.62
CA ALA A 53 3.59 9.73 7.92
C ALA A 53 4.49 8.56 8.40
N GLY A 54 5.78 8.83 8.61
CA GLY A 54 6.73 7.87 9.16
C GLY A 54 6.41 7.48 10.60
N VAL A 55 6.17 8.46 11.47
CA VAL A 55 5.79 8.23 12.88
C VAL A 55 4.54 7.35 12.98
N PHE A 56 3.50 7.67 12.22
CA PHE A 56 2.29 6.86 12.20
C PHE A 56 2.54 5.43 11.71
N SER A 57 3.36 5.26 10.67
CA SER A 57 3.73 3.93 10.16
C SER A 57 4.51 3.10 11.18
N ALA A 58 5.33 3.73 12.02
CA ALA A 58 6.12 3.06 13.04
C ALA A 58 5.27 2.61 14.24
N LEU A 59 4.25 3.38 14.62
CA LEU A 59 3.36 3.05 15.72
C LEU A 59 2.40 1.92 15.36
N VAL A 60 1.80 1.98 14.16
CA VAL A 60 0.83 0.99 13.69
C VAL A 60 1.08 0.72 12.21
N PRO A 61 1.35 -0.55 11.82
CA PRO A 61 1.52 -0.93 10.42
C PRO A 61 0.36 -0.42 9.56
N GLY A 62 0.69 0.31 8.49
CA GLY A 62 -0.30 0.85 7.53
C GLY A 62 -0.90 2.21 7.89
N LEU A 63 -0.73 2.72 9.11
CA LEU A 63 -1.37 3.97 9.53
C LEU A 63 -0.83 5.21 8.80
N GLY A 64 0.46 5.26 8.46
CA GLY A 64 0.99 6.35 7.63
C GLY A 64 0.43 6.38 6.21
N GLN A 65 0.01 5.23 5.65
CA GLN A 65 -0.67 5.21 4.34
C GLN A 65 -2.09 5.78 4.46
N VAL A 66 -2.78 5.49 5.57
CA VAL A 66 -4.07 6.12 5.88
C VAL A 66 -3.92 7.63 6.04
N TYR A 67 -2.86 8.09 6.72
CA TYR A 67 -2.55 9.52 6.85
C TYR A 67 -2.37 10.21 5.48
N ASN A 68 -1.77 9.53 4.51
CA ASN A 68 -1.60 10.03 3.14
C ASN A 68 -2.91 10.00 2.31
N GLY A 69 -3.97 9.35 2.81
CA GLY A 69 -5.25 9.15 2.11
C GLY A 69 -5.36 7.85 1.32
N ASP A 70 -4.32 7.00 1.34
CA ASP A 70 -4.29 5.69 0.65
C ASP A 70 -4.90 4.59 1.53
N TRP A 71 -6.23 4.64 1.74
CA TRP A 71 -6.90 3.80 2.74
C TRP A 71 -6.77 2.30 2.45
N PHE A 72 -6.89 1.89 1.18
CA PHE A 72 -6.77 0.49 0.77
C PHE A 72 -5.39 -0.09 1.09
N LYS A 73 -4.31 0.65 0.77
CA LYS A 73 -2.94 0.22 1.10
C LYS A 73 -2.76 0.12 2.61
N GLY A 74 -3.29 1.08 3.36
CA GLY A 74 -3.25 1.07 4.82
C GLY A 74 -3.88 -0.18 5.42
N VAL A 75 -5.07 -0.58 4.97
CA VAL A 75 -5.75 -1.80 5.44
C VAL A 75 -4.96 -3.06 5.12
N VAL A 76 -4.47 -3.18 3.88
CA VAL A 76 -3.68 -4.36 3.48
C VAL A 76 -2.43 -4.51 4.35
N ILE A 77 -1.69 -3.42 4.57
CA ILE A 77 -0.47 -3.45 5.39
C ILE A 77 -0.81 -3.72 6.86
N PHE A 78 -1.90 -3.16 7.39
CA PHE A 78 -2.33 -3.43 8.76
C PHE A 78 -2.63 -4.93 8.98
N LEU A 79 -3.40 -5.54 8.08
CA LEU A 79 -3.79 -6.95 8.17
C LEU A 79 -2.64 -7.93 7.93
N THR A 80 -1.60 -7.52 7.21
CA THR A 80 -0.45 -8.38 6.88
C THR A 80 0.81 -8.07 7.68
N GLY A 81 0.88 -6.91 8.34
CA GLY A 81 2.08 -6.44 9.04
C GLY A 81 2.53 -7.35 10.18
N TRP A 82 1.60 -8.03 10.84
CA TRP A 82 1.92 -8.97 11.91
C TRP A 82 2.66 -10.23 11.42
N LEU A 83 2.59 -10.57 10.12
CA LEU A 83 3.31 -11.71 9.52
C LEU A 83 4.83 -11.53 9.56
N VAL A 84 5.31 -10.30 9.75
CA VAL A 84 6.74 -10.02 9.94
C VAL A 84 7.27 -10.68 11.21
N LEU A 85 6.47 -10.80 12.28
CA LEU A 85 6.93 -11.36 13.56
C LEU A 85 7.22 -12.86 13.48
N PRO A 86 6.31 -13.73 12.98
CA PRO A 86 6.63 -15.15 12.76
C PRO A 86 7.82 -15.36 11.82
N TRP A 87 7.96 -14.51 10.79
CA TRP A 87 9.09 -14.58 9.86
C TRP A 87 10.43 -14.30 10.56
N LEU A 88 10.52 -13.23 11.35
CA LEU A 88 11.71 -12.91 12.14
C LEU A 88 11.99 -13.96 13.21
N TYR A 89 10.95 -14.42 13.92
CA TYR A 89 11.07 -15.50 14.90
C TYR A 89 11.65 -16.76 14.28
N GLY A 90 11.15 -17.19 13.12
CA GLY A 90 11.64 -18.38 12.41
C GLY A 90 13.11 -18.27 12.01
N ILE A 91 13.59 -17.07 11.64
CA ILE A 91 15.02 -16.86 11.35
C ILE A 91 15.87 -17.04 12.60
N VAL A 92 15.48 -16.43 13.71
CA VAL A 92 16.22 -16.52 14.98
C VAL A 92 16.21 -17.96 15.51
N ASP A 93 15.03 -18.59 15.56
CA ASP A 93 14.85 -19.99 15.98
C ASP A 93 15.72 -20.94 15.15
N ALA A 94 15.75 -20.76 13.82
CA ALA A 94 16.60 -21.57 12.94
C ALA A 94 18.10 -21.47 13.28
N VAL A 95 18.60 -20.27 13.59
CA VAL A 95 20.01 -20.07 13.96
C VAL A 95 20.31 -20.70 15.32
N LEU A 96 19.45 -20.48 16.32
CA LEU A 96 19.62 -21.03 17.66
C LEU A 96 19.58 -22.57 17.64
N VAL A 97 18.66 -23.17 16.88
CA VAL A 97 18.58 -24.63 16.71
C VAL A 97 19.83 -25.18 16.02
N ALA A 98 20.37 -24.48 15.01
CA ALA A 98 21.60 -24.89 14.35
C ALA A 98 22.81 -24.86 15.29
N GLN A 99 22.90 -23.85 16.17
CA GLN A 99 23.92 -23.77 17.22
C GLN A 99 23.81 -24.95 18.20
N ALA A 100 22.61 -25.23 18.71
CA ALA A 100 22.38 -26.35 19.63
C ALA A 100 22.74 -27.72 19.01
N ILE A 101 22.57 -27.90 17.70
CA ILE A 101 23.04 -29.11 16.99
C ILE A 101 24.57 -29.16 16.92
N ALA A 102 25.22 -28.02 16.62
CA ALA A 102 26.68 -27.95 16.55
C ALA A 102 27.36 -28.21 17.90
N ASP A 103 26.73 -27.76 18.99
CA ASP A 103 27.18 -27.97 20.36
C ASP A 103 26.87 -29.39 20.89
N GLY A 104 26.14 -30.20 20.12
CA GLY A 104 25.76 -31.57 20.49
C GLY A 104 24.60 -31.64 21.49
N GLU A 105 23.94 -30.53 21.79
CA GLU A 105 22.78 -30.48 22.70
C GLU A 105 21.51 -31.03 22.05
N ARG A 106 21.45 -31.06 20.71
CA ARG A 106 20.29 -31.53 19.95
C ARG A 106 20.69 -32.45 18.80
N GLU A 107 20.02 -33.59 18.71
CA GLU A 107 20.22 -34.52 17.60
C GLU A 107 19.64 -33.95 16.29
N SER A 108 20.42 -34.03 15.21
CA SER A 108 20.00 -33.55 13.90
C SER A 108 18.97 -34.52 13.29
N SER A 109 17.69 -34.16 13.33
CA SER A 109 16.65 -34.84 12.57
C SER A 109 16.78 -34.45 11.09
N THR A 110 17.79 -34.98 10.39
CA THR A 110 18.15 -34.52 9.04
C THR A 110 17.24 -35.06 7.95
N ILE A 111 16.60 -34.14 7.23
CA ILE A 111 16.34 -34.31 5.80
C ILE A 111 17.65 -33.96 5.08
N PRO A 112 18.16 -34.79 4.15
CA PRO A 112 19.44 -34.51 3.49
C PRO A 112 19.38 -33.15 2.76
N PRO A 113 20.44 -32.31 2.83
CA PRO A 113 20.43 -30.95 2.27
C PRO A 113 20.03 -30.89 0.79
N GLY A 114 20.33 -31.96 0.03
CA GLY A 114 19.93 -32.10 -1.37
C GLY A 114 18.42 -32.01 -1.59
N TYR A 115 17.60 -32.55 -0.68
CA TYR A 115 16.14 -32.47 -0.78
C TYR A 115 15.62 -31.06 -0.48
N ILE A 116 16.22 -30.35 0.49
CA ILE A 116 15.88 -28.95 0.77
C ILE A 116 16.19 -28.06 -0.46
N VAL A 117 17.36 -28.27 -1.07
CA VAL A 117 17.75 -27.55 -2.30
C VAL A 117 16.84 -27.91 -3.47
N ALA A 118 16.43 -29.18 -3.62
CA ALA A 118 15.49 -29.60 -4.65
C ALA A 118 14.10 -28.98 -4.47
N VAL A 119 13.58 -28.93 -3.24
CA VAL A 119 12.30 -28.27 -2.95
C VAL A 119 12.39 -26.77 -3.23
N LEU A 120 13.46 -26.09 -2.79
CA LEU A 120 13.65 -24.66 -3.03
C LEU A 120 13.86 -24.31 -4.51
N LYS A 121 14.66 -25.09 -5.23
CA LYS A 121 15.05 -24.77 -6.63
C LYS A 121 14.06 -25.30 -7.67
N VAL A 122 13.34 -26.37 -7.38
CA VAL A 122 12.43 -27.02 -8.33
C VAL A 122 11.00 -26.96 -7.85
N GLY A 123 10.74 -27.34 -6.59
CA GLY A 123 9.39 -27.35 -6.02
C GLY A 123 8.76 -25.96 -5.94
N VAL A 124 9.45 -24.99 -5.34
CA VAL A 124 8.92 -23.62 -5.11
C VAL A 124 8.63 -22.89 -6.43
N PRO A 125 9.52 -22.87 -7.45
CA PRO A 125 9.21 -22.23 -8.72
C PRO A 125 8.04 -22.89 -9.45
N VAL A 126 7.98 -24.23 -9.47
CA VAL A 126 6.88 -24.95 -10.12
C VAL A 126 5.54 -24.65 -9.44
N LEU A 127 5.50 -24.69 -8.10
CA LEU A 127 4.30 -24.35 -7.33
C LEU A 127 3.90 -22.87 -7.49
N SER A 128 4.88 -21.97 -7.55
CA SER A 128 4.62 -20.53 -7.76
C SER A 128 4.04 -20.26 -9.15
N CYS A 129 4.60 -20.87 -10.19
CA CYS A 129 4.08 -20.78 -11.55
C CYS A 129 2.67 -21.39 -11.66
N ALA A 130 2.44 -22.54 -11.03
CA ALA A 130 1.12 -23.17 -10.98
C ALA A 130 0.09 -22.27 -10.29
N TYR A 131 0.46 -21.70 -9.14
CA TYR A 131 -0.40 -20.77 -8.40
C TYR A 131 -0.74 -19.52 -9.23
N ALA A 132 0.25 -18.88 -9.84
CA ALA A 132 0.05 -17.71 -10.69
C ALA A 132 -0.85 -18.01 -11.90
N GLY A 133 -0.65 -19.17 -12.54
CA GLY A 133 -1.48 -19.63 -13.65
C GLY A 133 -2.94 -19.88 -13.23
N LEU A 134 -3.15 -20.56 -12.10
CA LEU A 134 -4.49 -20.80 -11.56
C LEU A 134 -5.20 -19.49 -11.15
N ALA A 135 -4.48 -18.57 -10.50
CA ALA A 135 -5.01 -17.26 -10.14
C ALA A 135 -5.43 -16.47 -11.39
N TRP A 136 -4.58 -16.44 -12.42
CA TRP A 136 -4.90 -15.78 -13.69
C TRP A 136 -6.10 -16.41 -14.39
N ALA A 137 -6.20 -17.74 -14.41
CA ALA A 137 -7.34 -18.44 -14.98
C ALA A 137 -8.65 -18.12 -14.23
N ALA A 138 -8.59 -18.05 -12.89
CA ALA A 138 -9.76 -17.69 -12.07
C ALA A 138 -10.22 -16.25 -12.31
N VAL A 139 -9.30 -15.28 -12.38
CA VAL A 139 -9.63 -13.88 -12.73
C VAL A 139 -10.22 -13.81 -14.14
N SER A 140 -9.63 -14.50 -15.11
CA SER A 140 -10.11 -14.52 -16.49
C SER A 140 -11.52 -15.11 -16.59
N ALA A 141 -11.78 -16.21 -15.88
CA ALA A 141 -13.11 -16.82 -15.82
C ALA A 141 -14.14 -15.91 -15.16
N LEU A 142 -13.78 -15.22 -14.08
CA LEU A 142 -14.64 -14.25 -13.41
C LEU A 142 -14.95 -13.05 -14.33
N LEU A 143 -13.96 -12.51 -15.03
CA LEU A 143 -14.18 -11.42 -15.98
C LEU A 143 -15.08 -11.86 -17.15
N PHE A 144 -14.88 -13.07 -17.67
CA PHE A 144 -15.71 -13.63 -18.74
C PHE A 144 -17.17 -13.81 -18.29
N THR A 145 -17.42 -14.33 -17.09
CA THR A 145 -18.79 -14.44 -16.56
C THR A 145 -19.41 -13.07 -16.33
N LEU A 146 -18.68 -12.13 -15.73
CA LEU A 146 -19.16 -10.75 -15.54
C LEU A 146 -19.50 -10.06 -16.87
N GLN A 147 -18.71 -10.27 -17.93
CA GLN A 147 -19.03 -9.78 -19.27
C GLN A 147 -20.33 -10.40 -19.83
N HIS A 148 -20.58 -11.69 -19.58
CA HIS A 148 -21.84 -12.35 -19.99
C HIS A 148 -23.06 -11.89 -19.19
N TYR A 149 -22.87 -11.46 -17.94
CA TYR A 149 -23.95 -10.93 -17.10
C TYR A 149 -24.23 -9.44 -17.32
N VAL A 150 -23.26 -8.67 -17.84
CA VAL A 150 -23.36 -7.21 -18.02
C VAL A 150 -23.64 -6.81 -19.48
N ALA A 151 -23.43 -7.71 -20.45
CA ALA A 151 -23.88 -7.50 -21.82
C ALA A 151 -25.42 -7.65 -21.92
N PRO A 152 -26.15 -6.64 -22.44
CA PRO A 152 -27.59 -6.72 -22.67
C PRO A 152 -27.96 -7.70 -23.80
#